data_AF-A0A6B1IAA2-F1
#
_entry.id   AF-A0A6B1IAA2-F1
#
_cell.length_a   1.000
_cell.length_b   1.000
_cell.length_c   1.000
_cell.angle_alpha   90.00
_cell.angle_beta   90.00
_cell.angle_gamma   90.00
#
_symmetry.space_group_name_H-M   'P 1'
#
loop_
_entity.id
_entity.type
_entity.pdbx_description
1 polymer ?
#
loop_
_entity_poly.entity_id
_entity_poly.type
_entity_poly.pdbx_seq_one_letter_code
_entity_poly.pdbx_strand_id
1 'polypeptide(L)'
;MFDDTRHAAALALVLALALAPVAAPVAAAATAGGTPVVTDGAGTTASDNALLSQQYAQQSDAPQLRLGSATVNPNDTAVVRVSTDASNIAGYQTNVTFDPSVVRVEGVVGSEDFADPVVNVNNDEGWVVFTQSGTEGVDEPVLARLRVTAVGDDGDSTDLSFVGEDTAVNDADRASVDVALVGGEVDVAAGDVVANNDGQQGASDGSETTGNGGTGGGLLGDVNLVVIAGGAAALGGAVAGGVFLGKRL
;
A
#
# COMPACT_ATOMS: atom_id res chain seq x y z
N MET A 1 -49.14 8.02 38.01
CA MET A 1 -47.73 8.48 38.12
C MET A 1 -46.91 7.22 38.29
N PHE A 2 -46.33 6.58 37.28
CA PHE A 2 -46.08 6.92 35.89
C PHE A 2 -46.50 5.76 34.97
N ASP A 3 -46.99 6.13 33.80
CA ASP A 3 -47.18 5.27 32.63
C ASP A 3 -45.79 5.03 32.02
N ASP A 4 -45.40 3.77 31.83
CA ASP A 4 -44.11 3.39 31.23
C ASP A 4 -44.37 2.64 29.92
N THR A 5 -45.05 3.32 29.00
CA THR A 5 -45.15 2.91 27.61
C THR A 5 -44.02 3.56 26.83
N ARG A 6 -42.79 3.02 26.95
CA ARG A 6 -41.69 3.37 26.04
C ARG A 6 -41.50 2.27 25.02
N HIS A 7 -42.00 2.57 23.83
CA HIS A 7 -41.81 1.84 22.58
C HIS A 7 -40.33 1.45 22.37
N ALA A 8 -40.04 0.17 22.54
CA ALA A 8 -38.89 -0.46 21.90
C ALA A 8 -39.20 -0.56 20.40
N ALA A 9 -38.68 0.38 19.60
CA ALA A 9 -38.69 0.28 18.16
C ALA A 9 -37.62 -0.76 17.75
N ALA A 10 -38.01 -2.04 17.75
CA ALA A 10 -37.24 -3.09 17.10
C ALA A 10 -37.36 -2.88 15.57
N LEU A 11 -36.37 -2.23 14.97
CA LEU A 11 -36.27 -2.12 13.52
C LEU A 11 -35.73 -3.45 12.98
N ALA A 12 -36.63 -4.39 12.69
CA ALA A 12 -36.31 -5.62 11.99
C ALA A 12 -36.06 -5.31 10.51
N LEU A 13 -34.80 -5.27 10.09
CA LEU A 13 -34.43 -5.20 8.68
C LEU A 13 -34.63 -6.59 8.06
N VAL A 14 -35.71 -6.77 7.32
CA VAL A 14 -35.98 -7.96 6.51
C VAL A 14 -35.11 -7.89 5.26
N LEU A 15 -34.06 -8.72 5.20
CA LEU A 15 -33.26 -8.94 4.00
C LEU A 15 -34.06 -9.84 3.04
N ALA A 16 -34.82 -9.24 2.13
CA ALA A 16 -35.47 -9.96 1.04
C ALA A 16 -34.42 -10.26 -0.06
N LEU A 17 -33.92 -11.50 -0.09
CA LEU A 17 -33.13 -12.01 -1.20
C LEU A 17 -34.04 -12.24 -2.41
N ALA A 18 -34.23 -11.20 -3.23
CA ALA A 18 -34.88 -11.33 -4.51
C ALA A 18 -33.86 -11.84 -5.55
N LEU A 19 -33.89 -13.16 -5.83
CA LEU A 19 -33.31 -13.68 -7.07
C LEU A 19 -34.11 -13.10 -8.25
N ALA A 20 -33.57 -12.08 -8.91
CA ALA A 20 -34.05 -11.69 -10.22
C ALA A 20 -33.47 -12.67 -11.26
N PRO A 21 -34.29 -13.28 -12.15
CA PRO A 21 -33.75 -13.91 -13.35
C PRO A 21 -33.15 -12.81 -14.23
N VAL A 22 -31.86 -12.95 -14.57
CA VAL A 22 -31.22 -12.15 -15.60
C VAL A 22 -31.94 -12.42 -16.92
N ALA A 23 -32.87 -11.54 -17.28
CA ALA A 23 -33.46 -11.50 -18.61
C ALA A 23 -32.39 -10.96 -19.57
N ALA A 24 -31.81 -11.85 -20.35
CA ALA A 24 -31.01 -11.46 -21.51
C ALA A 24 -31.85 -10.54 -22.43
N PRO A 25 -31.26 -9.49 -23.04
CA PRO A 25 -31.97 -8.72 -24.03
C PRO A 25 -32.27 -9.60 -25.24
N VAL A 26 -33.57 -9.83 -25.50
CA VAL A 26 -34.06 -10.29 -26.79
C VAL A 26 -33.72 -9.20 -27.80
N ALA A 27 -32.69 -9.46 -28.60
CA ALA A 27 -32.45 -8.70 -29.82
C ALA A 27 -33.66 -8.90 -30.74
N ALA A 28 -34.34 -7.79 -31.04
CA ALA A 28 -35.41 -7.73 -32.00
C ALA A 28 -34.91 -8.26 -33.36
N ALA A 29 -35.54 -9.34 -33.84
CA ALA A 29 -35.32 -9.85 -35.18
C ALA A 29 -35.87 -8.83 -36.21
N ALA A 30 -34.99 -7.99 -36.75
CA ALA A 30 -35.27 -7.29 -37.99
C ALA A 30 -35.13 -8.27 -39.15
N THR A 31 -36.26 -8.68 -39.72
CA THR A 31 -36.33 -9.36 -41.01
C THR A 31 -35.71 -8.48 -42.10
N ALA A 32 -34.58 -8.90 -42.65
CA ALA A 32 -34.14 -8.51 -43.98
C ALA A 32 -33.95 -9.79 -44.79
N GLY A 33 -34.92 -10.09 -45.66
CA GLY A 33 -34.78 -11.12 -46.67
C GLY A 33 -33.68 -10.72 -47.66
N GLY A 34 -32.65 -11.55 -47.75
CA GLY A 34 -31.58 -11.45 -48.73
C GLY A 34 -30.82 -12.76 -48.73
N THR A 35 -30.81 -13.44 -49.87
CA THR A 35 -30.12 -14.72 -50.13
C THR A 35 -28.65 -14.68 -49.69
N PRO A 36 -28.07 -15.80 -49.20
CA PRO A 36 -26.66 -15.84 -48.82
C PRO A 36 -25.80 -15.78 -50.09
N VAL A 37 -25.14 -14.65 -50.32
CA VAL A 37 -23.98 -14.61 -51.22
C VAL A 37 -22.79 -15.09 -50.41
N VAL A 38 -22.31 -16.29 -50.76
CA VAL A 38 -20.96 -16.73 -50.40
C VAL A 38 -20.01 -15.93 -51.28
N THR A 39 -19.45 -14.84 -50.74
CA THR A 39 -18.26 -14.22 -51.32
C THR A 39 -17.07 -14.99 -50.78
N ASP A 40 -16.41 -15.70 -51.67
CA ASP A 40 -15.10 -16.30 -51.47
C ASP A 40 -14.01 -15.22 -51.36
N GLY A 41 -13.03 -15.46 -50.49
CA GLY A 41 -11.71 -14.86 -50.62
C GLY A 41 -11.46 -13.54 -49.90
N ALA A 42 -10.63 -13.64 -48.86
CA ALA A 42 -9.70 -12.62 -48.36
C ALA A 42 -10.31 -11.37 -47.69
N GLY A 43 -10.55 -11.43 -46.38
CA GLY A 43 -10.70 -10.19 -45.60
C GLY A 43 -11.14 -10.25 -44.13
N THR A 44 -11.51 -11.41 -43.56
CA THR A 44 -12.26 -11.41 -42.29
C THR A 44 -11.49 -11.89 -41.05
N THR A 45 -10.45 -12.72 -41.17
CA THR A 45 -9.78 -13.28 -39.98
C THR A 45 -8.96 -12.26 -39.17
N ALA A 46 -8.49 -11.19 -39.80
CA ALA A 46 -7.75 -10.13 -39.10
C ALA A 46 -8.67 -9.16 -38.36
N SER A 47 -9.84 -8.86 -38.94
CA SER A 47 -10.81 -7.91 -38.38
C SER A 47 -11.57 -8.50 -37.19
N ASP A 48 -11.91 -9.80 -37.24
CA ASP A 48 -12.62 -10.46 -36.14
C ASP A 48 -11.70 -10.64 -34.91
N ASN A 49 -10.41 -10.95 -35.14
CA ASN A 49 -9.40 -10.93 -34.08
C ASN A 49 -9.16 -9.52 -33.52
N ALA A 50 -9.16 -8.48 -34.36
CA ALA A 50 -9.01 -7.10 -33.90
C ALA A 50 -10.19 -6.61 -33.06
N LEU A 51 -11.40 -7.14 -33.29
CA LEU A 51 -12.60 -6.79 -32.52
C LEU A 51 -12.62 -7.53 -31.18
N LEU A 52 -12.19 -8.80 -31.16
CA LEU A 52 -11.94 -9.56 -29.93
C LEU A 52 -10.83 -8.90 -29.09
N SER A 53 -9.70 -8.53 -29.71
CA SER A 53 -8.62 -7.80 -29.03
C SER A 53 -9.07 -6.43 -28.50
N GLN A 54 -9.96 -5.72 -29.19
CA GLN A 54 -10.55 -4.47 -28.68
C GLN A 54 -11.52 -4.72 -27.52
N GLN A 55 -12.23 -5.84 -27.51
CA GLN A 55 -13.11 -6.23 -26.40
C GLN A 55 -12.31 -6.65 -25.15
N TYR A 56 -11.13 -7.26 -25.32
CA TYR A 56 -10.19 -7.53 -24.22
C TYR A 56 -9.32 -6.32 -23.83
N ALA A 57 -9.21 -5.32 -24.70
CA ALA A 57 -8.54 -4.04 -24.44
C ALA A 57 -9.45 -2.96 -23.85
N GLN A 58 -10.72 -3.29 -23.53
CA GLN A 58 -11.51 -2.56 -22.52
C GLN A 58 -10.94 -2.86 -21.12
N GLN A 59 -9.63 -2.62 -20.98
CA GLN A 59 -8.96 -2.40 -19.72
C GLN A 59 -9.71 -1.21 -19.12
N SER A 60 -10.43 -1.42 -18.02
CA SER A 60 -11.25 -0.39 -17.37
C SER A 60 -10.52 0.94 -17.34
N ASP A 61 -11.04 1.93 -18.09
CA ASP A 61 -10.60 3.34 -18.06
C ASP A 61 -11.08 4.04 -16.77
N ALA A 62 -11.40 3.25 -15.75
CA ALA A 62 -11.75 3.75 -14.44
C ALA A 62 -10.48 4.20 -13.73
N PRO A 63 -10.54 5.32 -12.98
CA PRO A 63 -9.42 5.74 -12.17
C PRO A 63 -9.06 4.68 -11.13
N GLN A 64 -7.83 4.66 -10.69
CA GLN A 64 -7.25 3.60 -9.86
C GLN A 64 -6.97 4.14 -8.47
N LEU A 65 -7.51 3.49 -7.45
CA LEU A 65 -7.08 3.65 -6.07
C LEU A 65 -5.99 2.62 -5.76
N ARG A 66 -4.81 3.08 -5.36
CA ARG A 66 -3.59 2.28 -5.31
C ARG A 66 -2.95 2.30 -3.93
N LEU A 67 -2.49 1.13 -3.50
CA LEU A 67 -1.51 0.97 -2.43
C LEU A 67 -0.11 0.92 -3.04
N GLY A 68 0.82 1.68 -2.47
CA GLY A 68 2.23 1.55 -2.81
C GLY A 68 2.82 0.23 -2.30
N SER A 69 3.99 -0.13 -2.84
CA SER A 69 4.80 -1.24 -2.33
C SER A 69 6.07 -0.72 -1.65
N ALA A 70 6.65 -1.51 -0.75
CA ALA A 70 7.88 -1.17 -0.07
C ALA A 70 8.72 -2.41 0.26
N THR A 71 10.03 -2.25 0.30
CA THR A 71 10.95 -3.22 0.91
C THR A 71 11.49 -2.60 2.20
N VAL A 72 11.50 -3.37 3.28
CA VAL A 72 11.85 -2.89 4.62
C VAL A 72 12.74 -3.91 5.33
N ASN A 73 13.73 -3.43 6.09
CA ASN A 73 14.54 -4.36 6.89
C ASN A 73 13.71 -4.93 8.04
N PRO A 74 14.06 -6.12 8.56
CA PRO A 74 13.43 -6.64 9.77
C PRO A 74 13.46 -5.62 10.92
N ASN A 75 12.31 -5.40 11.57
CA ASN A 75 12.08 -4.44 12.66
C ASN A 75 12.12 -2.95 12.28
N ASP A 76 12.32 -2.60 11.01
CA ASP A 76 12.21 -1.22 10.54
C ASP A 76 10.78 -0.87 10.11
N THR A 77 10.49 0.44 10.02
CA THR A 77 9.20 0.96 9.57
C THR A 77 9.32 1.57 8.16
N ALA A 78 8.42 1.17 7.27
CA ALA A 78 8.22 1.77 5.95
C ALA A 78 6.95 2.61 5.90
N VAL A 79 6.87 3.46 4.87
CA VAL A 79 5.69 4.28 4.59
C VAL A 79 5.11 3.86 3.24
N VAL A 80 3.91 3.30 3.27
CA VAL A 80 3.13 2.94 2.08
C VAL A 80 2.16 4.07 1.76
N ARG A 81 2.18 4.54 0.52
CA ARG A 81 1.26 5.58 0.04
C ARG A 81 -0.07 4.97 -0.37
N VAL A 82 -1.16 5.68 -0.07
CA VAL A 82 -2.49 5.42 -0.59
C VAL A 82 -2.83 6.59 -1.50
N SER A 83 -3.02 6.35 -2.80
CA SER A 83 -3.21 7.42 -3.79
C SER A 83 -4.23 7.02 -4.85
N THR A 84 -4.83 8.00 -5.51
CA THR A 84 -5.72 7.75 -6.64
C THR A 84 -5.38 8.66 -7.83
N ASP A 85 -5.64 8.19 -9.04
CA ASP A 85 -5.57 9.01 -10.26
C ASP A 85 -6.94 9.61 -10.65
N ALA A 86 -7.93 9.51 -9.75
CA ALA A 86 -9.21 10.20 -9.86
C ALA A 86 -9.09 11.71 -9.61
N SER A 87 -9.93 12.48 -10.29
CA SER A 87 -10.04 13.93 -10.13
C SER A 87 -11.13 14.34 -9.12
N ASN A 88 -11.05 15.56 -8.59
CA ASN A 88 -12.04 16.20 -7.72
C ASN A 88 -12.35 15.44 -6.42
N ILE A 89 -11.40 14.67 -5.88
CA ILE A 89 -11.63 13.85 -4.68
C ILE A 89 -11.66 14.74 -3.44
N ALA A 90 -12.68 14.57 -2.61
CA ALA A 90 -12.84 15.32 -1.36
C ALA A 90 -12.98 14.42 -0.13
N GLY A 91 -13.15 13.11 -0.28
CA GLY A 91 -13.20 12.22 0.87
C GLY A 91 -13.09 10.75 0.51
N TYR A 92 -12.77 9.94 1.50
CA TYR A 92 -12.61 8.51 1.34
C TYR A 92 -12.89 7.75 2.64
N GLN A 93 -13.27 6.50 2.46
CA GLN A 93 -13.25 5.45 3.47
C GLN A 93 -12.51 4.27 2.87
N THR A 94 -11.62 3.66 3.64
CA THR A 94 -10.79 2.58 3.15
C THR A 94 -10.61 1.54 4.23
N ASN A 95 -10.69 0.26 3.86
CA ASN A 95 -10.29 -0.86 4.68
C ASN A 95 -9.18 -1.63 3.94
N VAL A 96 -8.02 -1.80 4.59
CA VAL A 96 -6.86 -2.50 4.03
C VAL A 96 -6.54 -3.71 4.90
N THR A 97 -6.37 -4.86 4.28
CA THR A 97 -5.91 -6.10 4.91
C THR A 97 -4.43 -6.35 4.65
N PHE A 98 -3.78 -7.01 5.59
CA PHE A 98 -2.37 -7.41 5.55
C PHE A 98 -2.16 -8.69 6.38
N ASP A 99 -1.02 -9.35 6.21
CA ASP A 99 -0.63 -10.47 7.07
C ASP A 99 0.01 -9.97 8.38
N PRO A 100 -0.64 -10.15 9.54
CA PRO A 100 -0.14 -9.66 10.81
C PRO A 100 1.10 -10.42 11.32
N SER A 101 1.45 -11.55 10.71
CA SER A 101 2.69 -12.27 11.01
C SER A 101 3.92 -11.65 10.31
N VAL A 102 3.70 -10.90 9.23
CA VAL A 102 4.78 -10.26 8.45
C VAL A 102 4.94 -8.79 8.83
N VAL A 103 3.82 -8.07 8.99
CA VAL A 103 3.83 -6.65 9.30
C VAL A 103 2.87 -6.24 10.40
N ARG A 104 3.18 -5.12 11.04
CA ARG A 104 2.32 -4.42 11.98
C ARG A 104 2.06 -3.00 11.49
N VAL A 105 0.80 -2.59 11.49
CA VAL A 105 0.43 -1.19 11.21
C VAL A 105 0.57 -0.35 12.49
N GLU A 106 1.41 0.67 12.43
CA GLU A 106 1.61 1.64 13.52
C GLU A 106 0.57 2.77 13.48
N GLY A 107 0.03 3.04 12.29
CA GLY A 107 -1.02 4.02 12.08
C GLY A 107 -1.07 4.55 10.64
N VAL A 108 -2.04 5.41 10.40
CA VAL A 108 -2.21 6.12 9.12
C VAL A 108 -2.16 7.60 9.39
N VAL A 109 -1.40 8.34 8.59
CA VAL A 109 -1.34 9.80 8.63
C VAL A 109 -1.80 10.38 7.31
N GLY A 110 -2.20 11.64 7.34
CA GLY A 110 -2.55 12.40 6.14
C GLY A 110 -1.35 12.64 5.24
N SER A 111 -1.60 13.34 4.15
CA SER A 111 -0.64 13.74 3.14
C SER A 111 -0.51 15.27 3.08
N GLU A 112 0.04 15.78 1.98
CA GLU A 112 -0.04 17.21 1.65
C GLU A 112 -1.43 17.63 1.15
N ASP A 113 -2.21 16.68 0.61
CA ASP A 113 -3.54 16.90 0.02
C ASP A 113 -4.68 16.71 1.04
N PHE A 114 -4.48 15.83 2.02
CA PHE A 114 -5.48 15.44 3.01
C PHE A 114 -4.90 15.51 4.43
N ALA A 115 -5.66 16.09 5.36
CA ALA A 115 -5.34 16.05 6.79
C ALA A 115 -5.35 14.61 7.34
N ASP A 116 -4.90 14.45 8.59
CA ASP A 116 -4.86 13.15 9.26
C ASP A 116 -6.26 12.50 9.34
N PRO A 117 -6.40 11.23 8.91
CA PRO A 117 -7.66 10.52 8.95
C PRO A 117 -8.03 10.08 10.38
N VAL A 118 -9.30 9.72 10.56
CA VAL A 118 -9.71 8.89 11.70
C VAL A 118 -9.34 7.45 11.39
N VAL A 119 -8.62 6.78 12.29
CA VAL A 119 -8.03 5.46 12.06
C VAL A 119 -8.47 4.48 13.13
N ASN A 120 -8.74 3.25 12.71
CA ASN A 120 -8.90 2.09 13.58
C ASN A 120 -8.05 0.93 13.05
N VAL A 121 -7.17 0.39 13.87
CA VAL A 121 -6.23 -0.66 13.50
C VAL A 121 -6.53 -1.93 14.31
N ASN A 122 -6.59 -3.07 13.65
CA ASN A 122 -6.57 -4.38 14.30
C ASN A 122 -5.39 -5.20 13.76
N ASN A 123 -4.27 -5.16 14.51
CA ASN A 123 -3.08 -5.94 14.17
C ASN A 123 -3.20 -7.42 14.54
N ASP A 124 -4.22 -7.83 15.31
CA ASP A 124 -4.45 -9.25 15.61
C ASP A 124 -5.19 -9.94 14.45
N GLU A 125 -6.12 -9.22 13.80
CA GLU A 125 -6.89 -9.71 12.65
C GLU A 125 -6.31 -9.29 11.29
N GLY A 126 -5.29 -8.43 11.26
CA GLY A 126 -4.60 -8.03 10.02
C GLY A 126 -5.37 -7.02 9.18
N TRP A 127 -6.02 -6.02 9.78
CA TRP A 127 -6.73 -4.99 9.03
C TRP A 127 -6.63 -3.59 9.64
N VAL A 128 -6.78 -2.58 8.79
CA VAL A 128 -6.86 -1.17 9.18
C VAL A 128 -7.95 -0.46 8.39
N VAL A 129 -8.84 0.23 9.12
CA VAL A 129 -9.86 1.10 8.55
C VAL A 129 -9.50 2.54 8.83
N PHE A 130 -9.58 3.39 7.80
CA PHE A 130 -9.33 4.81 7.95
C PHE A 130 -10.23 5.63 7.03
N THR A 131 -10.65 6.79 7.53
CA THR A 131 -11.58 7.67 6.82
C THR A 131 -11.21 9.13 7.00
N GLN A 132 -11.42 9.90 5.94
CA GLN A 132 -11.24 11.34 5.94
C GLN A 132 -12.24 11.96 4.97
N SER A 133 -12.71 13.16 5.30
CA SER A 133 -13.61 13.95 4.47
C SER A 133 -13.29 15.43 4.58
N GLY A 134 -13.16 16.08 3.43
CA GLY A 134 -13.02 17.52 3.26
C GLY A 134 -14.18 18.10 2.47
N THR A 135 -14.04 19.37 2.09
CA THR A 135 -15.01 20.12 1.28
C THR A 135 -14.45 20.61 -0.05
N GLU A 136 -13.14 20.47 -0.24
CA GLU A 136 -12.43 20.90 -1.44
C GLU A 136 -12.00 19.64 -2.20
N GLY A 137 -12.21 19.64 -3.51
CA GLY A 137 -11.78 18.55 -4.38
C GLY A 137 -10.31 18.72 -4.76
N VAL A 138 -9.56 17.62 -4.72
CA VAL A 138 -8.16 17.56 -5.14
C VAL A 138 -8.04 16.55 -6.28
N ASP A 139 -7.29 16.92 -7.31
CA ASP A 139 -7.03 16.06 -8.46
C ASP A 139 -5.83 15.15 -8.20
N GLU A 140 -5.98 13.87 -8.54
CA GLU A 140 -4.94 12.84 -8.42
C GLU A 140 -4.21 12.82 -7.06
N PRO A 141 -4.94 12.88 -5.91
CA PRO A 141 -4.30 13.11 -4.63
C PRO A 141 -3.59 11.88 -4.07
N VAL A 142 -2.61 12.16 -3.19
CA VAL A 142 -2.21 11.20 -2.16
C VAL A 142 -3.22 11.30 -1.03
N LEU A 143 -4.00 10.26 -0.78
CA LEU A 143 -5.05 10.27 0.24
C LEU A 143 -4.47 10.13 1.65
N ALA A 144 -3.56 9.17 1.82
CA ALA A 144 -2.99 8.87 3.13
C ALA A 144 -1.62 8.19 3.01
N ARG A 145 -0.95 8.05 4.15
CA ARG A 145 0.32 7.35 4.29
C ARG A 145 0.23 6.37 5.45
N LEU A 146 0.27 5.08 5.12
CA LEU A 146 0.25 3.97 6.05
C LEU A 146 1.67 3.71 6.55
N ARG A 147 1.87 3.69 7.88
CA ARG A 147 3.15 3.34 8.50
C ARG A 147 3.13 1.88 8.92
N VAL A 148 4.04 1.10 8.35
CA VAL A 148 4.07 -0.35 8.47
C VAL A 148 5.43 -0.77 9.00
N THR A 149 5.47 -1.48 10.13
CA THR A 149 6.69 -2.05 10.70
C THR A 149 6.79 -3.52 10.32
N ALA A 150 7.96 -3.96 9.85
CA ALA A 150 8.22 -5.37 9.63
C ALA A 150 8.39 -6.11 10.96
N VAL A 151 7.61 -7.18 11.14
CA VAL A 151 7.70 -8.08 12.29
C VAL A 151 8.03 -9.52 11.90
N GLY A 152 7.92 -9.84 10.60
CA GLY A 152 8.39 -11.10 10.02
C GLY A 152 9.91 -11.18 9.86
N ASP A 153 10.35 -12.33 9.36
CA ASP A 153 11.75 -12.65 9.11
C ASP A 153 12.19 -12.19 7.70
N ASP A 154 13.51 -12.20 7.47
CA ASP A 154 14.09 -11.92 6.15
C ASP A 154 13.56 -12.89 5.08
N GLY A 155 13.04 -12.36 3.99
CA GLY A 155 12.41 -13.10 2.90
C GLY A 155 10.88 -13.25 3.03
N ASP A 156 10.28 -12.83 4.14
CA ASP A 156 8.81 -12.79 4.27
C ASP A 156 8.22 -11.64 3.45
N SER A 157 6.99 -11.81 2.98
CA SER A 157 6.26 -10.80 2.21
C SER A 157 4.77 -10.84 2.50
N THR A 158 4.11 -9.69 2.37
CA THR A 158 2.66 -9.57 2.54
C THR A 158 2.03 -8.68 1.47
N ASP A 159 0.95 -9.19 0.89
CA ASP A 159 0.04 -8.39 0.07
C ASP A 159 -0.75 -7.41 0.93
N LEU A 160 -0.81 -6.16 0.49
CA LEU A 160 -1.73 -5.15 0.99
C LEU A 160 -2.92 -5.05 0.03
N SER A 161 -4.12 -5.34 0.53
CA SER A 161 -5.32 -5.41 -0.29
C SER A 161 -6.46 -4.57 0.26
N PHE A 162 -7.20 -3.91 -0.64
CA PHE A 162 -8.43 -3.21 -0.27
C PHE A 162 -9.59 -4.20 -0.10
N VAL A 163 -10.42 -3.98 0.91
CA VAL A 163 -11.73 -4.64 1.03
C VAL A 163 -12.74 -3.80 0.26
N GLY A 164 -13.18 -4.28 -0.90
CA GLY A 164 -13.96 -3.50 -1.86
C GLY A 164 -15.33 -3.03 -1.33
N GLU A 165 -16.01 -3.85 -0.52
CA GLU A 165 -17.29 -3.47 0.09
C GLU A 165 -17.17 -2.37 1.16
N ASP A 166 -15.97 -2.22 1.74
CA ASP A 166 -15.67 -1.25 2.80
C ASP A 166 -14.86 -0.04 2.30
N THR A 167 -14.59 0.01 1.00
CA THR A 167 -13.78 1.05 0.37
C THR A 167 -14.64 1.90 -0.55
N ALA A 168 -14.63 3.22 -0.30
CA ALA A 168 -15.37 4.20 -1.09
C ALA A 168 -14.58 5.50 -1.20
N VAL A 169 -14.68 6.14 -2.36
CA VAL A 169 -14.09 7.45 -2.63
C VAL A 169 -15.22 8.38 -3.08
N ASN A 170 -15.19 9.64 -2.63
CA ASN A 170 -16.20 10.63 -2.98
C ASN A 170 -15.57 11.93 -3.46
N ASP A 171 -16.27 12.59 -4.37
CA ASP A 171 -15.87 13.89 -4.89
C ASP A 171 -16.37 15.07 -4.01
N ALA A 172 -15.99 16.29 -4.39
CA ALA A 172 -16.41 17.51 -3.69
C ALA A 172 -17.93 17.77 -3.73
N ASP A 173 -18.62 17.21 -4.72
CA ASP A 173 -20.07 17.28 -4.88
C ASP A 173 -20.81 16.20 -4.06
N ARG A 174 -20.06 15.38 -3.30
CA ARG A 174 -20.54 14.26 -2.47
C ARG A 174 -21.09 13.09 -3.30
N ALA A 175 -20.68 12.99 -4.56
CA ALA A 175 -20.94 11.81 -5.38
C ALA A 175 -19.84 10.77 -5.15
N SER A 176 -20.23 9.50 -5.18
CA SER A 176 -19.26 8.41 -5.15
C SER A 176 -18.54 8.30 -6.48
N VAL A 177 -17.23 8.04 -6.41
CA VAL A 177 -16.35 7.88 -7.57
C VAL A 177 -16.01 6.40 -7.70
N ASP A 178 -16.37 5.81 -8.84
CA ASP A 178 -15.99 4.44 -9.16
C ASP A 178 -14.48 4.37 -9.43
N VAL A 179 -13.78 3.58 -8.62
CA VAL A 179 -12.33 3.37 -8.73
C VAL A 179 -12.03 1.87 -8.85
N ALA A 180 -11.03 1.52 -9.65
CA ALA A 180 -10.46 0.19 -9.61
C ALA A 180 -9.43 0.11 -8.47
N LEU A 181 -9.47 -1.01 -7.74
CA LEU A 181 -8.64 -1.23 -6.56
C LEU A 181 -7.35 -1.95 -6.95
N VAL A 182 -6.21 -1.37 -6.62
CA VAL A 182 -4.89 -1.94 -6.89
C VAL A 182 -4.14 -2.10 -5.58
N GLY A 183 -3.87 -3.35 -5.20
CA GLY A 183 -3.07 -3.69 -4.02
C GLY A 183 -1.60 -3.30 -4.17
N GLY A 184 -0.89 -3.41 -3.05
CA GLY A 184 0.56 -3.23 -2.95
C GLY A 184 1.19 -4.43 -2.25
N GLU A 185 2.50 -4.40 -2.06
CA GLU A 185 3.26 -5.50 -1.42
C GLU A 185 4.30 -4.91 -0.47
N VAL A 186 4.51 -5.57 0.67
CA VAL A 186 5.60 -5.24 1.59
C VAL A 186 6.50 -6.44 1.77
N ASP A 187 7.75 -6.30 1.33
CA ASP A 187 8.79 -7.32 1.46
C ASP A 187 9.70 -7.01 2.65
N VAL A 188 9.98 -8.03 3.45
CA VAL A 188 10.99 -7.97 4.50
C VAL A 188 12.31 -8.44 3.92
N ALA A 189 13.25 -7.53 3.71
CA ALA A 189 14.58 -7.88 3.23
C ALA A 189 15.63 -7.07 3.97
N ALA A 190 16.56 -7.76 4.63
CA ALA A 190 17.77 -7.15 5.15
C ALA A 190 18.67 -6.75 3.98
N GLY A 191 18.96 -5.46 3.85
CA GLY A 191 20.05 -5.02 2.99
C GLY A 191 21.33 -5.79 3.36
N ASP A 192 22.02 -6.34 2.36
CA ASP A 192 23.26 -7.12 2.52
C ASP A 192 24.26 -6.40 3.42
N VAL A 193 24.30 -6.79 4.70
CA VAL A 193 25.43 -6.50 5.56
C VAL A 193 26.49 -7.49 5.12
N VAL A 194 27.30 -7.09 4.14
CA VAL A 194 28.63 -7.68 3.96
C VAL A 194 29.40 -7.36 5.24
N ALA A 195 29.22 -8.20 6.25
CA ALA A 195 30.23 -8.38 7.26
C ALA A 195 31.44 -8.86 6.49
N ASN A 196 32.39 -7.96 6.21
CA ASN A 196 33.77 -8.36 6.03
C ASN A 196 34.18 -9.04 7.33
N ASN A 197 33.84 -10.33 7.43
CA ASN A 197 34.62 -11.30 8.16
C ASN A 197 35.94 -11.43 7.39
N ASP A 198 36.72 -10.36 7.41
CA ASP A 198 38.14 -10.41 7.12
C ASP A 198 38.71 -11.23 8.27
N GLY A 199 38.76 -12.53 8.01
CA GLY A 199 39.05 -13.56 8.98
C GLY A 199 40.25 -13.20 9.85
N GLN A 200 39.97 -12.86 11.09
CA GLN A 200 40.87 -13.15 12.20
C GLN A 200 40.44 -14.49 12.81
N GLN A 201 40.47 -15.55 12.00
CA GLN A 201 40.98 -16.82 12.52
C GLN A 201 42.50 -16.65 12.61
N GLY A 202 42.95 -16.11 13.73
CA GLY A 202 44.35 -16.03 14.10
C GLY A 202 44.48 -16.60 15.50
N ALA A 203 44.96 -17.84 15.57
CA ALA A 203 45.24 -18.56 16.79
C ALA A 203 46.00 -17.69 17.80
N SER A 204 45.54 -17.69 19.07
CA SER A 204 46.43 -17.38 20.19
C SER A 204 47.36 -18.57 20.43
N ASP A 205 48.34 -18.70 19.55
CA ASP A 205 49.58 -19.47 19.74
C ASP A 205 50.69 -18.43 19.79
N GLY A 206 51.37 -18.38 20.94
CA GLY A 206 52.44 -17.44 21.18
C GLY A 206 53.73 -17.85 20.46
N SER A 207 54.29 -16.93 19.69
CA SER A 207 55.74 -16.87 19.50
C SER A 207 56.14 -15.49 18.99
N GLU A 208 56.87 -14.76 19.84
CA GLU A 208 57.62 -13.58 19.44
C GLU A 208 58.66 -13.97 18.39
N THR A 209 58.75 -13.25 17.27
CA THR A 209 60.02 -13.02 16.56
C THR A 209 59.94 -11.74 15.71
N THR A 210 60.93 -10.89 15.95
CA THR A 210 61.27 -9.60 15.33
C THR A 210 61.64 -9.69 13.84
N GLY A 211 61.38 -8.63 13.04
CA GLY A 211 62.14 -8.41 11.79
C GLY A 211 61.57 -7.46 10.73
N ASN A 212 61.94 -6.18 10.81
CA ASN A 212 62.44 -5.28 9.74
C ASN A 212 61.85 -5.29 8.29
N GLY A 213 61.16 -4.18 7.93
CA GLY A 213 61.46 -3.31 6.77
C GLY A 213 60.88 -3.61 5.37
N GLY A 214 60.25 -2.62 4.72
CA GLY A 214 60.22 -2.49 3.24
C GLY A 214 58.92 -2.02 2.55
N THR A 215 58.84 -0.72 2.28
CA THR A 215 58.17 0.04 1.18
C THR A 215 57.30 -0.64 0.09
N GLY A 216 56.20 0.06 -0.25
CA GLY A 216 55.52 0.09 -1.57
C GLY A 216 54.02 -0.22 -1.46
N GLY A 217 53.07 0.71 -1.58
CA GLY A 217 52.87 1.63 -2.70
C GLY A 217 51.68 1.12 -3.52
N GLY A 218 50.46 1.29 -3.00
CA GLY A 218 49.22 0.80 -3.59
C GLY A 218 48.81 1.54 -4.86
N LEU A 219 48.40 0.77 -5.87
CA LEU A 219 47.65 1.21 -7.03
C LEU A 219 46.43 0.29 -7.13
N LEU A 220 45.34 0.64 -6.44
CA LEU A 220 44.03 0.09 -6.74
C LEU A 220 43.17 1.24 -7.21
N GLY A 221 42.77 1.13 -8.47
CA GLY A 221 42.00 2.13 -9.19
C GLY A 221 40.61 2.30 -8.62
N ASP A 222 40.15 3.54 -8.74
CA ASP A 222 38.83 4.02 -8.43
C ASP A 222 37.71 3.15 -9.01
N VAL A 223 36.82 2.68 -8.13
CA VAL A 223 35.42 2.44 -8.50
C VAL A 223 34.60 3.34 -7.59
N ASN A 224 34.12 4.45 -8.16
CA ASN A 224 33.17 5.35 -7.51
C ASN A 224 31.83 4.64 -7.41
N LEU A 225 31.49 4.08 -6.24
CA LEU A 225 30.12 3.76 -5.88
C LEU A 225 29.62 4.83 -4.93
N VAL A 226 28.94 5.84 -5.49
CA VAL A 226 28.18 6.81 -4.70
C VAL A 226 26.91 6.11 -4.22
N VAL A 227 26.94 5.65 -2.97
CA VAL A 227 25.72 5.32 -2.21
C VAL A 227 25.41 6.51 -1.33
N ILE A 228 24.32 7.22 -1.64
CA ILE A 228 23.79 8.27 -0.79
C ILE A 228 23.09 7.59 0.38
N ALA A 229 23.83 7.33 1.46
CA ALA A 229 23.28 6.97 2.75
C ALA A 229 22.67 8.24 3.40
N GLY A 230 21.36 8.42 3.26
CA GLY A 230 20.56 9.19 4.23
C GLY A 230 19.76 8.18 5.04
N GLY A 231 19.75 8.13 6.36
CA GLY A 231 20.34 8.96 7.40
C GLY A 231 19.70 8.47 8.70
N ALA A 232 20.44 7.74 9.53
CA ALA A 232 19.94 7.23 10.80
C ALA A 232 19.79 8.37 11.82
N ALA A 233 18.56 8.63 12.27
CA ALA A 233 18.31 9.48 13.43
C ALA A 233 18.39 8.65 14.71
N ALA A 234 19.56 8.61 15.34
CA ALA A 234 19.72 8.04 16.68
C ALA A 234 19.26 9.06 17.74
N LEU A 235 18.13 8.80 18.40
CA LEU A 235 17.73 9.53 19.61
C LEU A 235 18.52 8.99 20.81
N GLY A 236 19.69 9.58 21.05
CA GLY A 236 20.46 9.37 22.27
C GLY A 236 19.82 10.11 23.45
N GLY A 237 19.22 9.36 24.37
CA GLY A 237 18.78 9.89 25.67
C GLY A 237 19.97 10.27 26.55
N ALA A 238 20.03 11.53 26.97
CA ALA A 238 20.95 12.01 27.99
C ALA A 238 20.17 12.28 29.28
N VAL A 239 20.43 11.46 30.30
CA VAL A 239 19.96 11.66 31.67
C VAL A 239 20.88 12.69 32.33
N ALA A 240 20.42 13.93 32.48
CA ALA A 240 21.16 14.97 33.21
C ALA A 240 20.60 15.13 34.63
N GLY A 241 21.19 14.41 35.58
CA GLY A 241 21.04 14.68 37.00
C GLY A 241 21.87 15.91 37.40
N GLY A 242 21.21 16.98 37.82
CA GLY A 242 21.84 18.21 38.29
C GLY A 242 21.16 18.72 39.56
N VAL A 243 21.84 18.56 40.69
CA VAL A 243 21.47 19.03 42.03
C VAL A 243 21.42 20.55 42.06
N PHE A 244 20.26 21.15 42.37
CA PHE A 244 20.17 22.57 42.72
C PHE A 244 20.37 22.75 44.23
N LEU A 245 21.59 23.14 44.60
CA LEU A 245 21.96 23.62 45.93
C LEU A 245 21.82 25.15 45.97
N GLY A 246 21.04 25.65 46.93
CA GLY A 246 20.69 27.06 47.04
C GLY A 246 21.83 27.98 47.47
N LYS A 247 21.65 29.28 47.24
CA LYS A 247 22.35 30.34 47.97
C LYS A 247 21.46 31.58 48.12
N ARG A 248 21.38 32.03 49.38
CA ARG A 248 20.70 33.24 49.84
C ARG A 248 21.36 34.50 49.29
N LEU A 249 20.55 35.50 48.96
CA LEU A 249 20.62 36.88 49.45
C LEU A 249 19.23 37.50 49.33
#